data_AF-A0A9W6NL63-F1
#
_entry.id   AF-A0A9W6NL63-F1
#
_cell.length_a   1.000
_cell.length_b   1.000
_cell.length_c   1.000
_cell.angle_alpha   90.00
_cell.angle_beta   90.00
_cell.angle_gamma   90.00
#
_symmetry.space_group_name_H-M   'P 1'
#
loop_
_entity.id
_entity.type
_entity.pdbx_description
1 polymer ?
#
loop_
_entity_poly.entity_id
_entity_poly.type
_entity_poly.pdbx_seq_one_letter_code
_entity_poly.pdbx_strand_id
1 'polypeptide(L)'
;MTRGALVRWLQGLGPHELGEVLRRRPDALVAPSPGDLTQLAARLSTRTAVTEVLATLPLPALQVIEALARLGGPPTTLADLAADLDRAPDDAELQATLRVLSQRALVWPDGDDLWTTPALLLEASAPAAEPFAPVPPAPSLVPADRAAIRTAAGESAADLLQYAAAVLAEAPFSRQRNGGVATREHARLAAALGLDEPLVAHFADVVLHAGLLAPNGAELEATTAAAAWTAAPLPERLARLLSAWWSGPPLRRVVIRVLHDLPPDTAVRGTDSLAALVRWTAPRPSRSVALPEVVSGIVAEATLLGVCVMLSPDTFAISPLGRALADGRSLVEVATPLLPAVDVRVLAAQSVVVSADPAALDEVAAALHLTRVAPTVAISPDGVASVRAALGAAFRPPAAAPAESAPRPARPRPAVDPVDLAHRLSVPLQRNASALEQIRHRAPQLRPEQAQLLADAVEHGTPIWIRYVDANGRASERVIENAELAGSVIEAWCRLRRDDRAFTLNKIVAVARPRH
;
A
#
# COMPACT_ATOMS: atom_id res chain seq x y z
N MET A 1 19.49 17.45 15.59
CA MET A 1 20.72 16.63 15.45
C MET A 1 20.48 15.40 14.59
N THR A 2 19.50 14.55 14.92
CA THR A 2 19.25 13.28 14.21
C THR A 2 18.87 13.41 12.73
N ARG A 3 18.02 14.40 12.37
CA ARG A 3 17.65 14.63 10.95
C ARG A 3 18.87 15.04 10.12
N GLY A 4 19.77 15.85 10.66
CA GLY A 4 21.02 16.22 9.99
C GLY A 4 21.96 15.01 9.78
N ALA A 5 22.04 14.10 10.75
CA ALA A 5 22.76 12.83 10.60
C ALA A 5 22.15 11.95 9.50
N LEU A 6 20.81 11.87 9.42
CA LEU A 6 20.12 11.14 8.35
C LEU A 6 20.40 11.74 6.98
N VAL A 7 20.38 13.07 6.85
CA VAL A 7 20.71 13.76 5.59
C VAL A 7 22.15 13.46 5.17
N ARG A 8 23.13 13.54 6.08
CA ARG A 8 24.53 13.20 5.79
C ARG A 8 24.69 11.75 5.34
N TRP A 9 24.03 10.82 6.02
CA TRP A 9 24.06 9.41 5.64
C TRP A 9 23.45 9.19 4.24
N LEU A 10 22.27 9.77 3.97
CA LEU A 10 21.62 9.71 2.65
C LEU A 10 22.49 10.33 1.54
N GLN A 11 23.22 11.41 1.83
CA GLN A 11 24.17 12.03 0.90
C GLN A 11 25.36 11.11 0.57
N GLY A 12 25.74 10.22 1.49
CA GLY A 12 26.80 9.24 1.29
C GLY A 12 26.39 8.03 0.45
N LEU A 13 25.09 7.81 0.22
CA LEU A 13 24.58 6.67 -0.56
C LEU A 13 24.71 6.92 -2.06
N GLY A 14 25.12 5.89 -2.80
CA GLY A 14 25.03 5.90 -4.26
C GLY A 14 23.58 5.91 -4.76
N PRO A 15 23.30 6.32 -6.02
CA PRO A 15 21.93 6.34 -6.57
C PRO A 15 21.22 4.99 -6.49
N HIS A 16 21.95 3.88 -6.68
CA HIS A 16 21.40 2.54 -6.57
C HIS A 16 20.96 2.24 -5.13
N GLU A 17 21.81 2.52 -4.13
CA GLU A 17 21.51 2.30 -2.72
C GLU A 17 20.37 3.18 -2.22
N LEU A 18 20.31 4.44 -2.65
CA LEU A 18 19.19 5.33 -2.36
C LEU A 18 17.90 4.81 -3.03
N GLY A 19 17.98 4.30 -4.26
CA GLY A 19 16.85 3.66 -4.94
C GLY A 19 16.34 2.42 -4.20
N GLU A 20 17.24 1.62 -3.63
CA GLU A 20 16.90 0.48 -2.76
C GLU A 20 16.15 0.93 -1.49
N VAL A 21 16.56 2.04 -0.87
CA VAL A 21 15.86 2.62 0.29
C VAL A 21 14.46 3.07 -0.11
N LEU A 22 14.32 3.83 -1.21
CA LEU A 22 13.03 4.33 -1.69
C LEU A 22 12.07 3.20 -2.07
N ARG A 23 12.56 2.10 -2.65
CA ARG A 23 11.74 0.93 -2.96
C ARG A 23 11.19 0.23 -1.72
N ARG A 24 11.97 0.23 -0.63
CA ARG A 24 11.57 -0.32 0.68
C ARG A 24 10.75 0.67 1.52
N ARG A 25 10.69 1.94 1.09
CA ARG A 25 10.00 3.05 1.77
C ARG A 25 9.03 3.79 0.83
N PRO A 26 8.03 3.08 0.25
CA PRO A 26 7.06 3.71 -0.65
C PRO A 26 6.21 4.79 0.04
N ASP A 27 6.12 4.75 1.37
CA ASP A 27 5.51 5.80 2.22
C ASP A 27 6.14 7.19 1.99
N ALA A 28 7.44 7.26 1.69
CA ALA A 28 8.12 8.52 1.42
C ALA A 28 7.79 9.11 0.02
N LEU A 29 7.23 8.28 -0.87
CA LEU A 29 6.97 8.61 -2.28
C LEU A 29 5.57 9.19 -2.53
N VAL A 30 4.73 9.30 -1.48
CA VAL A 30 3.38 9.87 -1.59
C VAL A 30 3.44 11.27 -2.19
N ALA A 31 2.60 11.52 -3.20
CA ALA A 31 2.64 12.76 -3.97
C ALA A 31 2.30 14.00 -3.10
N PRO A 32 2.98 15.15 -3.32
CA PRO A 32 4.08 15.37 -4.28
C PRO A 32 5.35 14.63 -3.86
N SER A 33 6.16 14.11 -4.78
CA SER A 33 7.42 13.43 -4.40
C SER A 33 8.43 14.43 -3.78
N PRO A 34 9.34 13.97 -2.89
CA PRO A 34 10.32 14.85 -2.26
C PRO A 34 11.24 15.50 -3.30
N GLY A 35 11.51 16.80 -3.13
CA GLY A 35 12.35 17.58 -4.05
C GLY A 35 13.85 17.54 -3.73
N ASP A 36 14.22 17.16 -2.49
CA ASP A 36 15.60 17.11 -2.01
C ASP A 36 15.75 16.08 -0.87
N LEU A 37 17.00 15.81 -0.47
CA LEU A 37 17.32 14.84 0.59
C LEU A 37 16.82 15.28 1.98
N THR A 38 16.66 16.58 2.22
CA THR A 38 16.11 17.11 3.48
C THR A 38 14.61 16.81 3.60
N GLN A 39 13.85 17.04 2.53
CA GLN A 39 12.43 16.68 2.42
C GLN A 39 12.23 15.17 2.52
N LEU A 40 13.11 14.39 1.88
CA LEU A 40 13.10 12.93 2.00
C LEU A 40 13.34 12.49 3.45
N ALA A 41 14.38 13.00 4.10
CA ALA A 41 14.70 12.70 5.50
C ALA A 41 13.55 13.08 6.46
N ALA A 42 12.89 14.22 6.22
CA ALA A 42 11.73 14.65 7.00
C ALA A 42 10.56 13.65 6.88
N ARG A 43 10.25 13.19 5.65
CA ARG A 43 9.19 12.20 5.40
C ARG A 43 9.49 10.84 6.02
N LEU A 44 10.72 10.35 5.83
CA LEU A 44 11.18 9.07 6.37
C LEU A 44 11.10 9.02 7.90
N SER A 45 11.26 10.18 8.55
CA SER A 45 11.24 10.33 10.01
C SER A 45 9.85 10.60 10.60
N THR A 46 8.79 10.68 9.78
CA THR A 46 7.43 10.91 10.31
C THR A 46 6.94 9.70 11.10
N ARG A 47 6.15 9.96 12.14
CA ARG A 47 5.60 8.90 13.01
C ARG A 47 4.81 7.85 12.22
N THR A 48 3.92 8.29 11.33
CA THR A 48 3.12 7.40 10.48
C THR A 48 3.99 6.48 9.63
N ALA A 49 4.99 7.05 8.95
CA ALA A 49 5.93 6.31 8.12
C ALA A 49 6.72 5.27 8.92
N VAL A 50 7.17 5.62 10.13
CA VAL A 50 7.86 4.69 11.03
C VAL A 50 6.93 3.57 11.49
N THR A 51 5.70 3.89 11.92
CA THR A 51 4.72 2.89 12.36
C THR A 51 4.40 1.88 11.25
N GLU A 52 4.23 2.35 10.01
CA GLU A 52 3.96 1.49 8.85
C GLU A 52 5.11 0.52 8.57
N VAL A 53 6.36 1.00 8.58
CA VAL A 53 7.53 0.16 8.33
C VAL A 53 7.73 -0.85 9.47
N LEU A 54 7.58 -0.43 10.72
CA LEU A 54 7.70 -1.28 11.91
C LEU A 54 6.79 -2.51 11.84
N ALA A 55 5.61 -2.39 11.22
CA ALA A 55 4.68 -3.51 11.04
C ALA A 55 5.20 -4.61 10.10
N THR A 56 6.26 -4.33 9.33
CA THR A 56 6.83 -5.23 8.32
C THR A 56 8.24 -5.72 8.65
N LEU A 57 8.77 -5.34 9.81
CA LEU A 57 10.12 -5.72 10.22
C LEU A 57 10.15 -7.13 10.80
N PRO A 58 11.19 -7.92 10.50
CA PRO A 58 11.40 -9.21 11.14
C PRO A 58 11.78 -9.03 12.62
N LEU A 59 11.61 -10.10 13.40
CA LEU A 59 11.88 -10.14 14.83
C LEU A 59 13.26 -9.60 15.22
N PRO A 60 14.37 -9.97 14.55
CA PRO A 60 15.68 -9.46 14.94
C PRO A 60 15.80 -7.95 14.80
N ALA A 61 15.17 -7.39 13.75
CA ALA A 61 15.14 -5.95 13.54
C ALA A 61 14.34 -5.24 14.63
N LEU A 62 13.21 -5.80 15.07
CA LEU A 62 12.46 -5.27 16.21
C LEU A 62 13.25 -5.38 17.52
N GLN A 63 13.95 -6.48 17.76
CA GLN A 63 14.77 -6.68 18.96
C GLN A 63 15.91 -5.67 19.05
N VAL A 64 16.57 -5.36 17.92
CA VAL A 64 17.56 -4.28 17.83
C VAL A 64 16.93 -2.92 18.15
N ILE A 65 15.73 -2.65 17.64
CA ILE A 65 15.03 -1.38 17.92
C ILE A 65 14.63 -1.27 19.41
N GLU A 66 14.14 -2.36 19.99
CA GLU A 66 13.80 -2.45 21.42
C GLU A 66 15.06 -2.28 22.30
N ALA A 67 16.22 -2.81 21.88
CA ALA A 67 17.52 -2.58 22.53
C ALA A 67 17.96 -1.11 22.47
N LEU A 68 17.89 -0.49 21.29
CA LEU A 68 18.18 0.95 21.12
C LEU A 68 17.25 1.82 21.99
N ALA A 69 15.99 1.43 22.17
CA ALA A 69 15.06 2.11 23.06
C ALA A 69 15.44 1.98 24.54
N ARG A 70 15.94 0.80 24.98
CA ARG A 70 16.46 0.61 26.34
C ARG A 70 17.71 1.45 26.62
N LEU A 71 18.58 1.61 25.62
CA LEU A 71 19.82 2.37 25.73
C LEU A 71 19.63 3.89 25.73
N GLY A 72 18.41 4.40 25.52
CA GLY A 72 18.08 5.83 25.67
C GLY A 72 18.26 6.69 24.41
N GLY A 73 18.50 6.08 23.25
CA GLY A 73 18.55 6.75 21.94
C GLY A 73 19.95 7.23 21.50
N PRO A 74 20.05 7.82 20.30
CA PRO A 74 21.34 8.05 19.64
C PRO A 74 22.10 9.28 20.20
N PRO A 75 23.44 9.32 20.03
CA PRO A 75 24.26 8.26 19.44
C PRO A 75 24.40 7.06 20.39
N THR A 76 24.31 5.85 19.84
CA THR A 76 24.56 4.61 20.57
C THR A 76 25.71 3.89 19.89
N THR A 77 26.70 3.41 20.64
CA THR A 77 27.80 2.69 20.02
C THR A 77 27.37 1.27 19.63
N LEU A 78 27.99 0.70 18.60
CA LEU A 78 27.76 -0.70 18.24
C LEU A 78 28.13 -1.65 19.38
N ALA A 79 29.14 -1.30 20.19
CA ALA A 79 29.55 -2.09 21.35
C ALA A 79 28.47 -2.15 22.43
N ASP A 80 27.84 -1.01 22.75
CA ASP A 80 26.77 -0.95 23.74
C ASP A 80 25.52 -1.72 23.26
N LEU A 81 25.18 -1.59 21.97
CA LEU A 81 24.07 -2.34 21.38
C LEU A 81 24.33 -3.85 21.39
N ALA A 82 25.54 -4.28 21.02
CA ALA A 82 25.91 -5.69 21.01
C ALA A 82 25.88 -6.27 22.43
N ALA A 83 26.34 -5.52 23.43
CA ALA A 83 26.29 -5.92 24.83
C ALA A 83 24.85 -6.09 25.35
N ASP A 84 23.92 -5.18 25.02
CA ASP A 84 22.51 -5.29 25.43
C ASP A 84 21.81 -6.52 24.81
N LEU A 85 22.26 -6.94 23.62
CA LEU A 85 21.73 -8.10 22.90
C LEU A 85 22.46 -9.42 23.23
N ASP A 86 23.44 -9.40 24.13
CA ASP A 86 24.33 -10.52 24.46
C ASP A 86 25.06 -11.08 23.21
N ARG A 87 25.67 -10.19 22.43
CA ARG A 87 26.39 -10.47 21.17
C ARG A 87 27.73 -9.77 21.10
N ALA A 88 28.56 -10.23 20.16
CA ALA A 88 29.79 -9.55 19.77
C ALA A 88 29.50 -8.45 18.73
N PRO A 89 30.24 -7.32 18.71
CA PRO A 89 30.06 -6.26 17.70
C PRO A 89 30.24 -6.75 16.25
N ASP A 90 31.07 -7.75 16.03
CA ASP A 90 31.34 -8.38 14.72
C ASP A 90 30.44 -9.58 14.41
N ASP A 91 29.43 -9.85 15.25
CA ASP A 91 28.44 -10.90 15.02
C ASP A 91 27.74 -10.70 13.65
N ALA A 92 27.87 -11.70 12.78
CA ALA A 92 27.41 -11.60 11.40
C ALA A 92 25.90 -11.38 11.27
N GLU A 93 25.11 -11.91 12.20
CA GLU A 93 23.64 -11.80 12.20
C GLU A 93 23.18 -10.43 12.71
N LEU A 94 23.86 -9.88 13.73
CA LEU A 94 23.66 -8.50 14.16
C LEU A 94 23.99 -7.52 13.03
N GLN A 95 25.13 -7.72 12.35
CA GLN A 95 25.52 -6.89 11.20
C GLN A 95 24.54 -6.99 10.03
N ALA A 96 24.04 -8.20 9.73
CA ALA A 96 22.99 -8.39 8.73
C ALA A 96 21.69 -7.68 9.12
N THR A 97 21.30 -7.74 10.40
CA THR A 97 20.10 -7.08 10.93
C THR A 97 20.22 -5.55 10.86
N LEU A 98 21.38 -4.98 11.20
CA LEU A 98 21.66 -3.55 11.03
C LEU A 98 21.62 -3.12 9.55
N ARG A 99 22.07 -3.99 8.64
CA ARG A 99 21.93 -3.76 7.19
C ARG A 99 20.45 -3.72 6.76
N VAL A 100 19.61 -4.60 7.29
CA VAL A 100 18.16 -4.63 7.02
C VAL A 100 17.48 -3.34 7.50
N LEU A 101 17.89 -2.81 8.67
CA LEU A 101 17.38 -1.55 9.23
C LEU A 101 17.87 -0.32 8.48
N SER A 102 19.14 -0.28 8.06
CA SER A 102 19.70 0.82 7.26
C SER A 102 19.10 0.89 5.86
N GLN A 103 18.87 -0.26 5.21
CA GLN A 103 18.14 -0.32 3.93
C GLN A 103 16.70 0.24 4.01
N ARG A 104 16.15 0.44 5.21
CA ARG A 104 14.83 1.06 5.45
C ARG A 104 14.93 2.46 6.05
N ALA A 105 16.14 3.02 6.14
CA ALA A 105 16.45 4.30 6.78
C ALA A 105 15.91 4.42 8.22
N LEU A 106 15.97 3.32 8.99
CA LEU A 106 15.52 3.29 10.39
C LEU A 106 16.67 3.44 11.37
N VAL A 107 17.77 2.73 11.13
CA VAL A 107 19.02 2.79 11.90
C VAL A 107 20.17 2.89 10.90
N TRP A 108 21.07 3.83 11.08
CA TRP A 108 22.17 4.07 10.15
C TRP A 108 23.46 4.44 10.89
N PRO A 109 24.64 4.13 10.33
CA PRO A 109 25.91 4.56 10.89
C PRO A 109 26.19 6.04 10.56
N ASP A 110 26.81 6.76 11.49
CA ASP A 110 27.48 8.05 11.26
C ASP A 110 28.78 8.05 12.09
N GLY A 111 29.91 7.74 11.44
CA GLY A 111 31.15 7.41 12.13
C GLY A 111 31.06 6.06 12.87
N ASP A 112 31.52 6.03 14.11
CA ASP A 112 31.48 4.84 14.98
C ASP A 112 30.12 4.68 15.70
N ASP A 113 29.22 5.66 15.54
CA ASP A 113 27.93 5.72 16.22
C ASP A 113 26.78 5.22 15.34
N LEU A 114 25.82 4.55 15.97
CA LEU A 114 24.53 4.22 15.38
C LEU A 114 23.51 5.31 15.69
N TRP A 115 22.85 5.78 14.64
CA TRP A 115 21.80 6.79 14.69
C TRP A 115 20.44 6.17 14.32
N THR A 116 19.38 6.72 14.91
CA THR A 116 18.00 6.29 14.66
C THR A 116 17.03 7.45 14.83
N THR A 117 15.85 7.39 14.23
CA THR A 117 14.85 8.46 14.38
C THR A 117 14.20 8.45 15.77
N PRO A 118 13.94 9.62 16.41
CA PRO A 118 13.25 9.67 17.70
C PRO A 118 11.85 9.03 17.65
N ALA A 119 11.16 9.13 16.51
CA ALA A 119 9.87 8.48 16.29
C ALA A 119 9.97 6.94 16.42
N LEU A 120 11.09 6.33 16.03
CA LEU A 120 11.30 4.88 16.16
C LEU A 120 11.35 4.45 17.62
N LEU A 121 12.04 5.22 18.46
CA LEU A 121 12.17 4.94 19.90
C LEU A 121 10.84 5.12 20.63
N LEU A 122 10.04 6.14 20.26
CA LEU A 122 8.71 6.36 20.84
C LEU A 122 7.71 5.26 20.46
N GLU A 123 7.81 4.75 19.23
CA GLU A 123 6.96 3.67 18.76
C GLU A 123 7.37 2.31 19.34
N ALA A 124 8.65 2.15 19.70
CA ALA A 124 9.15 0.95 20.36
C ALA A 124 8.65 0.90 21.82
N SER A 125 7.57 0.16 22.07
CA SER A 125 7.30 -0.32 23.43
C SER A 125 8.42 -1.27 23.82
N ALA A 126 9.08 -1.05 24.96
CA ALA A 126 10.13 -1.93 25.46
C ALA A 126 9.50 -3.03 26.35
N PRO A 127 9.19 -4.24 25.81
CA PRO A 127 8.92 -5.39 26.68
C PRO A 127 10.19 -5.74 27.48
N ALA A 128 10.06 -6.70 28.41
CA ALA A 128 11.23 -7.33 29.02
C ALA A 128 12.18 -7.84 27.91
N ALA A 129 13.49 -7.78 28.17
CA ALA A 129 14.49 -8.20 27.19
C ALA A 129 14.27 -9.67 26.80
N GLU A 130 13.88 -9.90 25.54
CA GLU A 130 13.87 -11.23 24.93
C GLU A 130 15.21 -11.51 24.27
N PRO A 131 15.70 -12.77 24.27
CA PRO A 131 16.95 -13.13 23.62
C PRO A 131 16.95 -12.78 22.12
N PHE A 132 18.04 -12.20 21.63
CA PHE A 132 18.22 -11.92 20.20
C PHE A 132 18.12 -13.22 19.38
N ALA A 133 17.09 -13.31 18.54
CA ALA A 133 16.70 -14.52 17.79
C ALA A 133 16.82 -14.31 16.27
N PRO A 134 18.06 -14.21 15.73
CA PRO A 134 18.31 -13.88 14.32
C PRO A 134 17.95 -14.99 13.35
N VAL A 135 17.80 -16.23 13.81
CA VAL A 135 17.57 -17.38 12.95
C VAL A 135 16.06 -17.57 12.77
N PRO A 136 15.53 -17.55 11.53
CA PRO A 136 14.11 -17.81 11.29
C PRO A 136 13.77 -19.27 11.62
N PRO A 137 12.55 -19.54 12.12
CA PRO A 137 12.09 -20.91 12.30
C PRO A 137 11.96 -21.60 10.93
N ALA A 138 12.48 -22.81 10.82
CA ALA A 138 12.37 -23.60 9.60
C ALA A 138 10.95 -24.20 9.49
N PRO A 139 10.15 -23.82 8.48
CA PRO A 139 8.85 -24.46 8.25
C PRO A 139 9.04 -25.89 7.73
N SER A 140 8.00 -26.70 7.84
CA SER A 140 8.01 -28.07 7.31
C SER A 140 7.82 -28.03 5.80
N LEU A 141 8.89 -28.27 5.04
CA LEU A 141 8.86 -28.20 3.57
C LEU A 141 8.84 -29.58 2.94
N VAL A 142 8.10 -29.72 1.84
CA VAL A 142 8.09 -30.91 0.98
C VAL A 142 8.30 -30.50 -0.48
N PRO A 143 8.89 -31.36 -1.32
CA PRO A 143 8.98 -31.09 -2.76
C PRO A 143 7.60 -30.89 -3.39
N ALA A 144 7.51 -29.99 -4.36
CA ALA A 144 6.26 -29.67 -5.05
C ALA A 144 6.47 -29.59 -6.57
N ASP A 145 5.55 -30.19 -7.32
CA ASP A 145 5.59 -30.16 -8.79
C ASP A 145 5.03 -28.85 -9.35
N ARG A 146 5.88 -28.11 -10.08
CA ARG A 146 5.51 -26.86 -10.76
C ARG A 146 4.34 -27.04 -11.73
N ALA A 147 4.25 -28.17 -12.43
CA ALA A 147 3.19 -28.42 -13.40
C ALA A 147 1.85 -28.61 -12.69
N ALA A 148 1.80 -29.49 -11.68
CA ALA A 148 0.63 -29.67 -10.83
C ALA A 148 0.15 -28.34 -10.20
N ILE A 149 1.08 -27.52 -9.68
CA ILE A 149 0.74 -26.20 -9.12
C ILE A 149 0.07 -25.29 -10.16
N ARG A 150 0.59 -25.25 -11.40
CA ARG A 150 0.01 -24.41 -12.46
C ARG A 150 -1.40 -24.86 -12.82
N THR A 151 -1.61 -26.16 -12.97
CA THR A 151 -2.92 -26.72 -13.30
C THR A 151 -3.95 -26.39 -12.22
N ALA A 152 -3.64 -26.69 -10.95
CA ALA A 152 -4.54 -26.42 -9.83
C ALA A 152 -4.84 -24.91 -9.68
N ALA A 153 -3.84 -24.05 -9.90
CA ALA A 153 -4.05 -22.60 -9.86
C ALA A 153 -4.96 -22.11 -10.99
N GLY A 154 -4.84 -22.68 -12.19
CA GLY A 154 -5.72 -22.38 -13.33
C GLY A 154 -7.16 -22.81 -13.07
N GLU A 155 -7.37 -23.99 -12.48
CA GLU A 155 -8.68 -24.49 -12.06
C GLU A 155 -9.33 -23.56 -11.03
N SER A 156 -8.64 -23.23 -9.94
CA SER A 156 -9.17 -22.30 -8.93
C SER A 156 -9.43 -20.90 -9.48
N ALA A 157 -8.61 -20.43 -10.43
CA ALA A 157 -8.82 -19.15 -11.09
C ALA A 157 -10.07 -19.16 -12.01
N ALA A 158 -10.32 -20.27 -12.72
CA ALA A 158 -11.52 -20.45 -13.53
C ALA A 158 -12.78 -20.52 -12.66
N ASP A 159 -12.72 -21.27 -11.56
CA ASP A 159 -13.78 -21.36 -10.55
C ASP A 159 -14.11 -19.98 -9.97
N LEU A 160 -13.09 -19.22 -9.55
CA LEU A 160 -13.28 -17.85 -9.05
C LEU A 160 -13.99 -16.97 -10.08
N LEU A 161 -13.60 -17.02 -11.34
CA LEU A 161 -14.24 -16.23 -12.41
C LEU A 161 -15.71 -16.62 -12.61
N GLN A 162 -16.00 -17.93 -12.61
CA GLN A 162 -17.34 -18.47 -12.74
C GLN A 162 -18.22 -18.04 -11.56
N TYR A 163 -17.76 -18.28 -10.33
CA TYR A 163 -18.54 -17.99 -9.13
C TYR A 163 -18.70 -16.49 -8.87
N ALA A 164 -17.68 -15.67 -9.14
CA ALA A 164 -17.82 -14.22 -9.08
C ALA A 164 -18.87 -13.69 -10.07
N ALA A 165 -18.91 -14.25 -11.29
CA ALA A 165 -19.92 -13.89 -12.28
C ALA A 165 -21.33 -14.35 -11.86
N ALA A 166 -21.45 -15.56 -11.30
CA ALA A 166 -22.72 -16.09 -10.84
C ALA A 166 -23.27 -15.32 -9.64
N VAL A 167 -22.43 -14.97 -8.66
CA VAL A 167 -22.81 -14.07 -7.56
C VAL A 167 -23.24 -12.72 -8.12
N LEU A 168 -22.48 -12.11 -9.03
CA LEU A 168 -22.84 -10.81 -9.59
C LEU A 168 -24.19 -10.82 -10.33
N ALA A 169 -24.56 -11.93 -10.97
CA ALA A 169 -25.82 -12.07 -11.70
C ALA A 169 -27.06 -12.13 -10.79
N GLU A 170 -26.90 -12.48 -9.52
CA GLU A 170 -27.99 -12.56 -8.54
C GLU A 170 -28.27 -11.23 -7.82
N ALA A 171 -27.49 -10.19 -8.11
CA ALA A 171 -27.75 -8.84 -7.59
C ALA A 171 -29.09 -8.27 -8.11
N PRO A 172 -29.83 -7.48 -7.31
CA PRO A 172 -29.40 -6.83 -6.07
C PRO A 172 -29.46 -7.73 -4.82
N PHE A 173 -28.63 -7.38 -3.83
CA PHE A 173 -28.61 -8.04 -2.52
C PHE A 173 -29.07 -7.12 -1.40
N SER A 174 -29.74 -7.69 -0.41
CA SER A 174 -29.94 -6.98 0.86
C SER A 174 -28.59 -6.65 1.51
N ARG A 175 -28.44 -5.40 1.96
CA ARG A 175 -27.21 -4.92 2.60
C ARG A 175 -27.27 -5.03 4.13
N GLN A 176 -26.22 -5.56 4.75
CA GLN A 176 -26.07 -5.52 6.22
C GLN A 176 -25.62 -4.12 6.70
N ARG A 177 -25.85 -3.81 7.98
CA ARG A 177 -25.55 -2.49 8.57
C ARG A 177 -24.08 -2.06 8.42
N ASN A 178 -23.15 -3.01 8.46
CA ASN A 178 -21.71 -2.78 8.30
C ASN A 178 -21.28 -2.66 6.82
N GLY A 179 -22.20 -2.83 5.87
CA GLY A 179 -21.98 -2.52 4.45
C GLY A 179 -21.86 -3.71 3.49
N GLY A 180 -21.69 -4.94 3.98
CA GLY A 180 -21.58 -6.15 3.16
C GLY A 180 -22.91 -6.75 2.70
N VAL A 181 -22.85 -7.91 2.06
CA VAL A 181 -24.03 -8.72 1.69
C VAL A 181 -24.64 -9.33 2.95
N ALA A 182 -25.97 -9.28 3.10
CA ALA A 182 -26.63 -9.80 4.29
C ALA A 182 -26.52 -11.33 4.40
N THR A 183 -26.38 -11.87 5.61
CA THR A 183 -26.22 -13.32 5.86
C THR A 183 -27.31 -14.18 5.20
N ARG A 184 -28.57 -13.71 5.20
CA ARG A 184 -29.66 -14.41 4.52
C ARG A 184 -29.47 -14.57 3.01
N GLU A 185 -28.78 -13.62 2.38
CA GLU A 185 -28.46 -13.68 0.96
C GLU A 185 -27.35 -14.70 0.70
N HIS A 186 -26.40 -14.90 1.63
CA HIS A 186 -25.40 -15.96 1.51
C HIS A 186 -26.05 -17.34 1.47
N ALA A 187 -27.00 -17.63 2.37
CA ALA A 187 -27.73 -18.89 2.36
C ALA A 187 -28.56 -19.08 1.07
N ARG A 188 -29.19 -18.01 0.55
CA ARG A 188 -29.91 -18.04 -0.72
C ARG A 188 -28.99 -18.32 -1.91
N LEU A 189 -27.86 -17.62 -1.97
CA LEU A 189 -26.84 -17.78 -3.02
C LEU A 189 -26.22 -19.19 -2.96
N ALA A 190 -25.91 -19.69 -1.77
CA ALA A 190 -25.42 -21.05 -1.55
C ALA A 190 -26.36 -22.10 -2.14
N ALA A 191 -27.66 -21.98 -1.85
CA ALA A 191 -28.69 -22.86 -2.41
C ALA A 191 -28.81 -22.71 -3.94
N ALA A 192 -28.73 -21.49 -4.48
CA ALA A 192 -28.85 -21.24 -5.92
C ALA A 192 -27.64 -21.76 -6.71
N LEU A 193 -26.43 -21.63 -6.16
CA LEU A 193 -25.17 -21.99 -6.82
C LEU A 193 -24.73 -23.43 -6.51
N GLY A 194 -25.38 -24.11 -5.55
CA GLY A 194 -24.99 -25.45 -5.11
C GLY A 194 -23.63 -25.48 -4.40
N LEU A 195 -23.31 -24.42 -3.65
CA LEU A 195 -22.03 -24.23 -2.96
C LEU A 195 -22.22 -24.11 -1.46
N ASP A 196 -21.13 -24.31 -0.72
CA ASP A 196 -21.13 -24.06 0.73
C ASP A 196 -21.28 -22.56 1.04
N GLU A 197 -22.05 -22.24 2.08
CA GLU A 197 -22.33 -20.85 2.47
C GLU A 197 -21.07 -20.01 2.75
N PRO A 198 -20.03 -20.51 3.46
CA PRO A 198 -18.80 -19.76 3.67
C PRO A 198 -18.05 -19.44 2.36
N LEU A 199 -18.12 -20.35 1.39
CA LEU A 199 -17.45 -20.18 0.09
C LEU A 199 -18.13 -19.07 -0.72
N VAL A 200 -19.46 -19.07 -0.76
CA VAL A 200 -20.25 -18.01 -1.41
C VAL A 200 -20.05 -16.67 -0.73
N ALA A 201 -20.06 -16.62 0.60
CA ALA A 201 -19.77 -15.41 1.35
C ALA A 201 -18.40 -14.82 0.97
N HIS A 202 -17.38 -15.67 0.84
CA HIS A 202 -16.05 -15.24 0.40
C HIS A 202 -16.06 -14.62 -1.01
N PHE A 203 -16.69 -15.28 -1.99
CA PHE A 203 -16.78 -14.73 -3.34
C PHE A 203 -17.59 -13.44 -3.41
N ALA A 204 -18.69 -13.34 -2.66
CA ALA A 204 -19.48 -12.11 -2.53
C ALA A 204 -18.65 -10.96 -1.96
N ASP A 205 -17.83 -11.22 -0.94
CA ASP A 205 -16.90 -10.23 -0.40
C ASP A 205 -15.86 -9.80 -1.44
N VAL A 206 -15.27 -10.74 -2.20
CA VAL A 206 -14.29 -10.38 -3.25
C VAL A 206 -14.94 -9.54 -4.35
N VAL A 207 -16.14 -9.88 -4.81
CA VAL A 207 -16.92 -9.12 -5.80
C VAL A 207 -17.23 -7.71 -5.30
N LEU A 208 -17.64 -7.58 -4.04
CA LEU A 208 -17.90 -6.29 -3.39
C LEU A 208 -16.63 -5.44 -3.30
N HIS A 209 -15.52 -6.00 -2.79
CA HIS A 209 -14.23 -5.27 -2.67
C HIS A 209 -13.63 -4.92 -4.04
N ALA A 210 -13.93 -5.70 -5.09
CA ALA A 210 -13.59 -5.36 -6.46
C ALA A 210 -14.43 -4.21 -7.04
N GLY A 211 -15.38 -3.66 -6.28
CA GLY A 211 -16.25 -2.56 -6.69
C GLY A 211 -17.25 -2.95 -7.77
N LEU A 212 -17.56 -4.24 -7.89
CA LEU A 212 -18.57 -4.75 -8.83
C LEU A 212 -19.97 -4.62 -8.25
N LEU A 213 -20.08 -4.52 -6.92
CA LEU A 213 -21.30 -4.16 -6.21
C LEU A 213 -21.10 -2.82 -5.49
N ALA A 214 -22.15 -2.00 -5.41
CA ALA A 214 -22.15 -0.76 -4.63
C ALA A 214 -23.47 -0.57 -3.88
N PRO A 215 -23.44 0.13 -2.72
CA PRO A 215 -24.66 0.45 -1.99
C PRO A 215 -25.62 1.36 -2.78
N ASN A 216 -26.88 0.93 -2.90
CA ASN A 216 -28.02 1.77 -3.25
C ASN A 216 -29.06 1.68 -2.12
N GLY A 217 -28.97 2.62 -1.16
CA GLY A 217 -29.81 2.58 0.04
C GLY A 217 -29.60 1.31 0.88
N ALA A 218 -30.65 0.50 0.98
CA ALA A 218 -30.68 -0.76 1.74
C ALA A 218 -30.19 -1.98 0.93
N GLU A 219 -29.87 -1.79 -0.34
CA GLU A 219 -29.45 -2.85 -1.26
C GLU A 219 -28.01 -2.63 -1.76
N LEU A 220 -27.42 -3.69 -2.28
CA LEU A 220 -26.17 -3.70 -3.03
C LEU A 220 -26.51 -4.05 -4.48
N GLU A 221 -26.24 -3.11 -5.39
CA GLU A 221 -26.55 -3.24 -6.81
C GLU A 221 -25.26 -3.39 -7.64
N ALA A 222 -25.39 -4.03 -8.80
CA ALA A 222 -24.30 -4.12 -9.77
C ALA A 222 -23.89 -2.73 -10.29
N THR A 223 -22.58 -2.45 -10.30
CA THR A 223 -22.06 -1.15 -10.72
C THR A 223 -21.85 -1.06 -12.24
N THR A 224 -21.56 0.13 -12.75
CA THR A 224 -21.06 0.27 -14.14
C THR A 224 -19.73 -0.45 -14.35
N ALA A 225 -18.89 -0.58 -13.31
CA ALA A 225 -17.68 -1.38 -13.36
C ALA A 225 -17.97 -2.88 -13.46
N ALA A 226 -19.13 -3.34 -12.99
CA ALA A 226 -19.61 -4.71 -13.16
C ALA A 226 -19.85 -5.06 -14.63
N ALA A 227 -20.52 -4.17 -15.37
CA ALA A 227 -20.74 -4.34 -16.81
C ALA A 227 -19.40 -4.37 -17.58
N ALA A 228 -18.50 -3.43 -17.28
CA ALA A 228 -17.17 -3.38 -17.88
C ALA A 228 -16.35 -4.64 -17.56
N TRP A 229 -16.42 -5.13 -16.32
CA TRP A 229 -15.75 -6.36 -15.91
C TRP A 229 -16.31 -7.57 -16.65
N THR A 230 -17.63 -7.73 -16.77
CA THR A 230 -18.25 -8.86 -17.48
C THR A 230 -17.85 -8.90 -18.97
N ALA A 231 -17.65 -7.74 -19.59
CA ALA A 231 -17.22 -7.62 -20.99
C ALA A 231 -15.70 -7.78 -21.21
N ALA A 232 -14.88 -7.71 -20.15
CA ALA A 232 -13.44 -7.78 -20.26
C ALA A 232 -12.92 -9.23 -20.51
N PRO A 233 -11.72 -9.41 -21.09
CA PRO A 233 -11.07 -10.71 -21.18
C PRO A 233 -10.89 -11.38 -19.81
N LEU A 234 -10.96 -12.72 -19.75
CA LEU A 234 -10.84 -13.48 -18.50
C LEU A 234 -9.59 -13.12 -17.66
N PRO A 235 -8.38 -12.94 -18.25
CA PRO A 235 -7.21 -12.52 -17.48
C PRO A 235 -7.35 -11.15 -16.81
N GLU A 236 -7.99 -10.19 -17.47
CA GLU A 236 -8.25 -8.85 -16.90
C GLU A 236 -9.29 -8.92 -15.78
N ARG A 237 -10.31 -9.76 -15.98
CA ARG A 237 -11.33 -10.03 -14.95
C ARG A 237 -10.71 -10.60 -13.69
N LEU A 238 -9.85 -11.60 -13.84
CA LEU A 238 -9.15 -12.25 -12.74
C LEU A 238 -8.22 -11.25 -12.04
N ALA A 239 -7.42 -10.50 -12.80
CA ALA A 239 -6.51 -9.50 -12.26
C ALA A 239 -7.21 -8.47 -11.37
N ARG A 240 -8.42 -8.04 -11.74
CA ARG A 240 -9.23 -7.12 -10.90
C ARG A 240 -9.62 -7.76 -9.56
N LEU A 241 -10.12 -9.00 -9.57
CA LEU A 241 -10.54 -9.70 -8.35
C LEU A 241 -9.34 -9.94 -7.41
N LEU A 242 -8.22 -10.40 -7.96
CA LEU A 242 -7.00 -10.65 -7.19
C LEU A 242 -6.40 -9.36 -6.62
N SER A 243 -6.41 -8.26 -7.38
CA SER A 243 -5.95 -6.96 -6.91
C SER A 243 -6.82 -6.43 -5.75
N ALA A 244 -8.13 -6.65 -5.82
CA ALA A 244 -9.05 -6.29 -4.74
C ALA A 244 -8.74 -7.09 -3.47
N TRP A 245 -8.57 -8.41 -3.57
CA TRP A 245 -8.20 -9.25 -2.42
C TRP A 245 -6.84 -8.85 -1.81
N TRP A 246 -5.84 -8.58 -2.66
CA TRP A 246 -4.48 -8.18 -2.26
C TRP A 246 -4.44 -6.84 -1.51
N SER A 247 -5.34 -5.92 -1.86
CA SER A 247 -5.51 -4.62 -1.22
C SER A 247 -6.10 -4.70 0.20
N GLY A 248 -6.58 -5.88 0.59
CA GLY A 248 -7.17 -6.13 1.91
C GLY A 248 -6.16 -6.13 3.08
N PRO A 249 -6.47 -6.88 4.15
CA PRO A 249 -5.70 -6.84 5.39
C PRO A 249 -4.19 -7.04 5.18
N PRO A 250 -3.32 -6.26 5.86
CA PRO A 250 -1.87 -6.32 5.65
C PRO A 250 -1.24 -7.69 5.83
N LEU A 251 -1.79 -8.53 6.71
CA LEU A 251 -1.27 -9.86 6.99
C LEU A 251 -1.36 -10.80 5.79
N ARG A 252 -2.30 -10.58 4.84
CA ARG A 252 -2.35 -11.32 3.56
C ARG A 252 -1.03 -11.19 2.81
N ARG A 253 -0.51 -9.96 2.71
CA ARG A 253 0.74 -9.68 1.99
C ARG A 253 1.94 -10.29 2.69
N VAL A 254 1.95 -10.32 4.02
CA VAL A 254 3.00 -10.97 4.80
C VAL A 254 3.01 -12.48 4.54
N VAL A 255 1.86 -13.16 4.66
CA VAL A 255 1.75 -14.62 4.46
C VAL A 255 2.19 -15.00 3.05
N ILE A 256 1.71 -14.29 2.02
CA ILE A 256 2.08 -14.58 0.63
C ILE A 256 3.56 -14.27 0.36
N ARG A 257 4.14 -13.20 0.94
CA ARG A 257 5.58 -12.92 0.82
C ARG A 257 6.42 -13.99 1.51
N VAL A 258 6.02 -14.45 2.70
CA VAL A 258 6.71 -15.56 3.39
C VAL A 258 6.72 -16.80 2.51
N LEU A 259 5.58 -17.18 1.92
CA LEU A 259 5.52 -18.32 1.00
C LEU A 259 6.32 -18.10 -0.29
N HIS A 260 6.34 -16.87 -0.78
CA HIS A 260 7.13 -16.49 -1.96
C HIS A 260 8.63 -16.71 -1.74
N ASP A 261 9.14 -16.33 -0.57
CA ASP A 261 10.55 -16.32 -0.22
C ASP A 261 11.10 -17.70 0.19
N LEU A 262 10.23 -18.72 0.29
CA LEU A 262 10.66 -20.10 0.46
C LEU A 262 11.43 -20.61 -0.77
N PRO A 263 12.28 -21.64 -0.59
CA PRO A 263 13.00 -22.25 -1.69
C PRO A 263 12.05 -22.62 -2.84
N PRO A 264 12.47 -22.43 -4.11
CA PRO A 264 11.64 -22.82 -5.24
C PRO A 264 11.27 -24.30 -5.15
N ASP A 265 10.11 -24.65 -5.72
CA ASP A 265 9.63 -26.04 -5.85
C ASP A 265 9.37 -26.73 -4.51
N THR A 266 8.97 -25.93 -3.53
CA THR A 266 8.54 -26.42 -2.22
C THR A 266 7.08 -26.09 -1.95
N ALA A 267 6.45 -26.97 -1.18
CA ALA A 267 5.19 -26.76 -0.50
C ALA A 267 5.42 -26.78 1.01
N VAL A 268 4.57 -26.08 1.74
CA VAL A 268 4.57 -26.07 3.20
C VAL A 268 3.56 -27.08 3.71
N ARG A 269 3.97 -27.88 4.70
CA ARG A 269 3.09 -28.77 5.45
C ARG A 269 2.69 -28.10 6.77
N GLY A 270 1.40 -27.97 7.01
CA GLY A 270 0.88 -27.36 8.23
C GLY A 270 0.93 -25.83 8.20
N THR A 271 -0.21 -25.21 8.49
CA THR A 271 -0.27 -23.75 8.69
C THR A 271 0.43 -23.29 9.96
N ASP A 272 0.63 -24.18 10.95
CA ASP A 272 1.32 -23.88 12.20
C ASP A 272 2.81 -23.57 11.99
N SER A 273 3.48 -24.37 11.16
CA SER A 273 4.90 -24.15 10.85
C SER A 273 5.10 -22.85 10.06
N LEU A 274 4.13 -22.49 9.20
CA LEU A 274 4.09 -21.20 8.53
C LEU A 274 3.82 -20.05 9.50
N ALA A 275 2.90 -20.22 10.45
CA ALA A 275 2.54 -19.18 11.42
C ALA A 275 3.75 -18.79 12.29
N ALA A 276 4.61 -19.74 12.67
CA ALA A 276 5.87 -19.45 13.35
C ALA A 276 6.79 -18.55 12.50
N LEU A 277 6.93 -18.84 11.21
CA LEU A 277 7.74 -18.03 10.29
C LEU A 277 7.11 -16.65 10.02
N VAL A 278 5.79 -16.56 9.94
CA VAL A 278 5.05 -15.29 9.83
C VAL A 278 5.27 -14.42 11.07
N ARG A 279 5.18 -15.01 12.27
CA ARG A 279 5.48 -14.33 13.54
C ARG A 279 6.90 -13.80 13.57
N TRP A 280 7.87 -14.57 13.08
CA TRP A 280 9.25 -14.13 12.98
C TRP A 280 9.43 -13.02 11.93
N THR A 281 8.72 -13.08 10.80
CA THR A 281 8.88 -12.12 9.69
C THR A 281 8.17 -10.78 9.94
N ALA A 282 7.04 -10.78 10.65
CA ALA A 282 6.30 -9.58 11.00
C ALA A 282 5.62 -9.75 12.38
N PRO A 283 6.37 -9.54 13.48
CA PRO A 283 5.89 -9.84 14.82
C PRO A 283 4.74 -8.93 15.25
N ARG A 284 4.77 -7.64 14.89
CA ARG A 284 3.79 -6.64 15.33
C ARG A 284 2.34 -6.96 14.92
N PRO A 285 2.03 -7.22 13.64
CA PRO A 285 0.70 -7.65 13.21
C PRO A 285 0.21 -8.93 13.90
N SER A 286 1.14 -9.74 14.43
CA SER A 286 0.88 -11.07 14.97
C SER A 286 0.75 -11.15 16.50
N ARG A 287 1.02 -10.05 17.23
CA ARG A 287 1.05 -10.04 18.71
C ARG A 287 -0.33 -10.15 19.38
N SER A 288 -1.43 -9.86 18.67
CA SER A 288 -2.77 -9.71 19.28
C SER A 288 -3.84 -10.65 18.72
N VAL A 289 -3.46 -11.67 17.95
CA VAL A 289 -4.41 -12.56 17.27
C VAL A 289 -3.97 -14.01 17.42
N ALA A 290 -4.95 -14.92 17.37
CA ALA A 290 -4.73 -16.34 17.20
C ALA A 290 -4.13 -16.58 15.80
N LEU A 291 -2.81 -16.39 15.71
CA LEU A 291 -2.07 -16.31 14.45
C LEU A 291 -2.20 -17.59 13.61
N PRO A 292 -2.15 -18.81 14.17
CA PRO A 292 -2.35 -20.03 13.39
C PRO A 292 -3.68 -20.05 12.64
N GLU A 293 -4.78 -19.69 13.29
CA GLU A 293 -6.12 -19.65 12.72
C GLU A 293 -6.24 -18.60 11.61
N VAL A 294 -5.64 -17.42 11.82
CA VAL A 294 -5.65 -16.36 10.80
C VAL A 294 -4.79 -16.72 9.60
N VAL A 295 -3.61 -17.31 9.81
CA VAL A 295 -2.74 -17.77 8.72
C VAL A 295 -3.44 -18.88 7.94
N SER A 296 -4.10 -19.81 8.63
CA SER A 296 -4.90 -20.86 8.01
C SER A 296 -6.04 -20.28 7.17
N GLY A 297 -6.79 -19.31 7.71
CA GLY A 297 -7.82 -18.59 6.96
C GLY A 297 -7.28 -17.90 5.71
N ILE A 298 -6.17 -17.17 5.82
CA ILE A 298 -5.54 -16.48 4.67
C ILE A 298 -5.07 -17.49 3.61
N VAL A 299 -4.49 -18.62 4.01
CA VAL A 299 -4.06 -19.68 3.08
C VAL A 299 -5.26 -20.32 2.41
N ALA A 300 -6.36 -20.55 3.13
CA ALA A 300 -7.60 -21.07 2.57
C ALA A 300 -8.19 -20.10 1.53
N GLU A 301 -8.32 -18.81 1.87
CA GLU A 301 -8.74 -17.77 0.92
C GLU A 301 -7.83 -17.74 -0.31
N ALA A 302 -6.51 -17.67 -0.10
CA ALA A 302 -5.55 -17.64 -1.19
C ALA A 302 -5.64 -18.88 -2.09
N THR A 303 -5.97 -20.04 -1.52
CA THR A 303 -6.18 -21.28 -2.27
C THR A 303 -7.43 -21.21 -3.14
N LEU A 304 -8.55 -20.71 -2.61
CA LEU A 304 -9.79 -20.51 -3.37
C LEU A 304 -9.62 -19.55 -4.55
N LEU A 305 -8.70 -18.59 -4.43
CA LEU A 305 -8.42 -17.60 -5.46
C LEU A 305 -7.32 -18.03 -6.45
N GLY A 306 -6.74 -19.23 -6.28
CA GLY A 306 -5.62 -19.71 -7.09
C GLY A 306 -4.29 -18.97 -6.83
N VAL A 307 -4.20 -18.18 -5.76
CA VAL A 307 -2.97 -17.51 -5.29
C VAL A 307 -2.03 -18.52 -4.61
N CYS A 308 -2.63 -19.44 -3.86
CA CYS A 308 -2.01 -20.67 -3.38
C CYS A 308 -2.72 -21.87 -4.02
N VAL A 309 -2.14 -23.06 -3.86
CA VAL A 309 -2.79 -24.33 -4.21
C VAL A 309 -2.60 -25.32 -3.09
N MET A 310 -3.59 -26.18 -2.86
CA MET A 310 -3.50 -27.30 -1.94
C MET A 310 -3.18 -28.57 -2.74
N LEU A 311 -2.02 -29.17 -2.49
CA LEU A 311 -1.55 -30.35 -3.21
C LEU A 311 -2.01 -31.66 -2.54
N SER A 312 -2.17 -31.63 -1.23
CA SER A 312 -2.74 -32.68 -0.41
C SER A 312 -3.33 -32.05 0.86
N PRO A 313 -4.13 -32.77 1.67
CA PRO A 313 -4.60 -32.24 2.95
C PRO A 313 -3.45 -31.64 3.75
N ASP A 314 -3.61 -30.39 4.20
CA ASP A 314 -2.64 -29.63 4.98
C ASP A 314 -1.27 -29.38 4.30
N THR A 315 -1.18 -29.50 2.97
CA THR A 315 0.03 -29.18 2.20
C THR A 315 -0.29 -28.23 1.07
N PHE A 316 0.34 -27.06 1.09
CA PHE A 316 0.02 -25.98 0.17
C PHE A 316 1.28 -25.31 -0.39
N ALA A 317 1.18 -24.81 -1.61
CA ALA A 317 2.26 -24.13 -2.32
C ALA A 317 1.78 -22.80 -2.88
N ILE A 318 2.69 -21.83 -3.01
CA ILE A 318 2.40 -20.58 -3.70
C ILE A 318 2.33 -20.82 -5.22
N SER A 319 1.29 -20.27 -5.85
CA SER A 319 1.10 -20.39 -7.30
C SER A 319 1.87 -19.30 -8.07
N PRO A 320 1.94 -19.38 -9.42
CA PRO A 320 2.46 -18.27 -10.22
C PRO A 320 1.70 -16.95 -9.99
N LEU A 321 0.38 -17.00 -9.75
CA LEU A 321 -0.43 -15.82 -9.45
C LEU A 321 -0.03 -15.20 -8.11
N GLY A 322 0.18 -16.03 -7.08
CA GLY A 322 0.66 -15.54 -5.78
C GLY A 322 2.07 -14.95 -5.84
N ARG A 323 2.97 -15.57 -6.62
CA ARG A 323 4.30 -14.99 -6.86
C ARG A 323 4.21 -13.65 -7.59
N ALA A 324 3.34 -13.55 -8.60
CA ALA A 324 3.14 -12.30 -9.33
C ALA A 324 2.60 -11.17 -8.44
N LEU A 325 1.67 -11.47 -7.53
CA LEU A 325 1.19 -10.51 -6.52
C LEU A 325 2.32 -10.02 -5.61
N ALA A 326 3.14 -10.94 -5.09
CA ALA A 326 4.27 -10.59 -4.24
C ALA A 326 5.31 -9.73 -4.98
N ASP A 327 5.59 -10.02 -6.24
CA ASP A 327 6.56 -9.29 -7.06
C ASP A 327 6.02 -7.97 -7.62
N GLY A 328 4.70 -7.75 -7.60
CA GLY A 328 4.08 -6.63 -8.31
C GLY A 328 4.14 -6.79 -9.84
N ARG A 329 4.18 -8.02 -10.35
CA ARG A 329 4.16 -8.33 -11.79
C ARG A 329 2.75 -8.24 -12.37
N SER A 330 2.65 -8.14 -13.70
CA SER A 330 1.38 -8.11 -14.42
C SER A 330 0.59 -9.42 -14.20
N LEU A 331 -0.53 -9.32 -13.49
CA LEU A 331 -1.43 -10.47 -13.28
C LEU A 331 -2.08 -10.94 -14.59
N VAL A 332 -2.31 -10.03 -15.54
CA VAL A 332 -2.88 -10.36 -16.86
C VAL A 332 -1.94 -11.28 -17.62
N GLU A 333 -0.65 -10.95 -17.67
CA GLU A 333 0.37 -11.77 -18.36
C GLU A 333 0.51 -13.16 -17.73
N VAL A 334 0.47 -13.23 -16.39
CA VAL A 334 0.62 -14.49 -15.65
C VAL A 334 -0.66 -15.34 -15.72
N ALA A 335 -1.83 -14.73 -15.76
CA ALA A 335 -3.13 -15.41 -15.86
C ALA A 335 -3.41 -15.94 -17.27
N THR A 336 -2.95 -15.25 -18.31
CA THR A 336 -3.19 -15.62 -19.72
C THR A 336 -2.87 -17.09 -20.03
N PRO A 337 -1.70 -17.65 -19.67
CA PRO A 337 -1.40 -19.06 -19.93
C PRO A 337 -2.06 -20.04 -18.94
N LEU A 338 -2.72 -19.56 -17.89
CA LEU A 338 -3.38 -20.41 -16.87
C LEU A 338 -4.87 -20.64 -17.18
N LEU A 339 -5.49 -19.72 -17.91
CA LEU A 339 -6.91 -19.75 -18.23
C LEU A 339 -7.14 -20.40 -19.60
N PRO A 340 -8.28 -21.07 -19.82
CA PRO A 340 -8.60 -21.67 -21.11
C PRO A 340 -8.68 -20.61 -22.21
N ALA A 341 -8.12 -20.93 -23.39
CA ALA A 341 -8.12 -20.03 -24.54
C ALA A 341 -9.52 -19.78 -25.14
N VAL A 342 -10.52 -20.59 -24.75
CA VAL A 342 -11.90 -20.51 -25.24
C VAL A 342 -12.85 -20.33 -24.05
N ASP A 343 -13.53 -19.18 -23.97
CA ASP A 343 -14.59 -18.90 -22.99
C ASP A 343 -15.92 -19.48 -23.51
N VAL A 344 -16.22 -20.74 -23.18
CA VAL A 344 -17.52 -21.37 -23.52
C VAL A 344 -18.50 -21.12 -22.37
N ARG A 345 -19.60 -20.40 -22.65
CA ARG A 345 -20.67 -20.14 -21.68
C ARG A 345 -21.95 -20.90 -22.04
N VAL A 346 -22.56 -21.53 -21.05
CA VAL A 346 -23.91 -22.08 -21.15
C VAL A 346 -24.86 -21.08 -20.49
N LEU A 347 -25.84 -20.57 -21.26
CA LEU A 347 -26.83 -19.62 -20.77
C LEU A 347 -28.19 -20.31 -20.68
N ALA A 348 -28.87 -20.21 -19.54
CA ALA A 348 -30.25 -20.66 -19.39
C ALA A 348 -31.21 -19.61 -19.99
N ALA A 349 -32.08 -20.04 -20.91
CA ALA A 349 -33.06 -19.16 -21.56
C ALA A 349 -34.43 -19.86 -21.66
N GLN A 350 -35.49 -19.19 -21.22
CA GLN A 350 -36.87 -19.65 -21.41
C GLN A 350 -37.54 -19.00 -22.61
N SER A 351 -37.03 -17.87 -23.08
CA SER A 351 -37.50 -17.24 -24.33
C SER A 351 -36.38 -16.50 -25.06
N VAL A 352 -36.60 -16.34 -26.37
CA VAL A 352 -35.67 -15.67 -27.29
C VAL A 352 -36.40 -14.50 -27.93
N VAL A 353 -35.78 -13.32 -27.88
CA VAL A 353 -36.27 -12.08 -28.49
C VAL A 353 -35.41 -11.77 -29.71
N VAL A 354 -36.06 -11.64 -30.86
CA VAL A 354 -35.41 -11.40 -32.14
C VAL A 354 -35.90 -10.07 -32.70
N SER A 355 -34.98 -9.23 -33.14
CA SER A 355 -35.27 -7.97 -33.83
C SER A 355 -34.43 -7.86 -35.09
N ALA A 356 -35.05 -7.43 -36.19
CA ALA A 356 -34.32 -7.11 -37.43
C ALA A 356 -33.52 -5.81 -37.32
N ASP A 357 -33.84 -4.98 -36.32
CA ASP A 357 -33.11 -3.76 -36.00
C ASP A 357 -32.25 -3.98 -34.72
N PRO A 358 -30.92 -4.05 -34.87
CA PRO A 358 -29.99 -4.16 -33.75
C PRO A 358 -30.09 -3.02 -32.74
N ALA A 359 -30.41 -1.79 -33.17
CA ALA A 359 -30.50 -0.64 -32.28
C ALA A 359 -31.79 -0.69 -31.44
N ALA A 360 -32.91 -1.08 -32.05
CA ALA A 360 -34.15 -1.32 -31.31
C ALA A 360 -34.00 -2.49 -30.33
N LEU A 361 -33.20 -3.50 -30.67
CA LEU A 361 -32.92 -4.60 -29.75
C LEU A 361 -32.10 -4.16 -28.53
N ASP A 362 -31.17 -3.21 -28.69
CA ASP A 362 -30.43 -2.65 -27.55
C ASP A 362 -31.35 -1.92 -26.59
N GLU A 363 -32.28 -1.14 -27.12
CA GLU A 363 -33.29 -0.45 -26.33
C GLU A 363 -34.19 -1.43 -25.57
N VAL A 364 -34.67 -2.48 -26.25
CA VAL A 364 -35.48 -3.56 -25.67
C VAL A 364 -34.70 -4.36 -24.63
N ALA A 365 -33.45 -4.71 -24.92
CA ALA A 365 -32.61 -5.47 -24.00
C ALA A 365 -32.29 -4.66 -22.73
N ALA A 366 -32.04 -3.35 -22.87
CA ALA A 366 -31.83 -2.46 -21.73
C ALA A 366 -33.11 -2.28 -20.90
N ALA A 367 -34.27 -2.09 -21.54
CA ALA A 367 -35.54 -1.86 -20.85
C ALA A 367 -36.07 -3.09 -20.11
N LEU A 368 -35.82 -4.29 -20.64
CA LEU A 368 -36.35 -5.55 -20.12
C LEU A 368 -35.27 -6.45 -19.51
N HIS A 369 -34.06 -5.93 -19.31
CA HIS A 369 -32.91 -6.65 -18.78
C HIS A 369 -32.61 -7.98 -19.52
N LEU A 370 -32.80 -7.98 -20.84
CA LEU A 370 -32.50 -9.16 -21.67
C LEU A 370 -30.99 -9.29 -21.86
N THR A 371 -30.50 -10.53 -21.96
CA THR A 371 -29.10 -10.78 -22.30
C THR A 371 -28.94 -10.85 -23.80
N ARG A 372 -28.22 -9.89 -24.39
CA ARG A 372 -27.91 -9.92 -25.82
C ARG A 372 -26.89 -11.01 -26.13
N VAL A 373 -27.23 -11.92 -27.05
CA VAL A 373 -26.36 -13.04 -27.47
C VAL A 373 -25.89 -12.91 -28.92
N ALA A 374 -26.57 -12.09 -29.73
CA ALA A 374 -26.16 -11.71 -31.07
C ALA A 374 -26.73 -10.32 -31.45
N PRO A 375 -26.26 -9.68 -32.55
CA PRO A 375 -26.77 -8.37 -32.97
C PRO A 375 -28.29 -8.30 -33.14
N THR A 376 -28.93 -9.40 -33.52
CA THR A 376 -30.39 -9.46 -33.74
C THR A 376 -31.09 -10.39 -32.75
N VAL A 377 -30.38 -10.92 -31.74
CA VAL A 377 -30.91 -11.93 -30.81
C VAL A 377 -30.55 -11.61 -29.37
N ALA A 378 -31.56 -11.60 -28.51
CA ALA A 378 -31.42 -11.55 -27.06
C ALA A 378 -32.18 -12.73 -26.43
N ILE A 379 -31.78 -13.13 -25.24
CA ILE A 379 -32.43 -14.20 -24.47
C ILE A 379 -32.98 -13.64 -23.16
N SER A 380 -34.06 -14.25 -22.66
CA SER A 380 -34.65 -13.96 -21.37
C SER A 380 -34.75 -15.22 -20.51
N PRO A 381 -34.51 -15.14 -19.19
CA PRO A 381 -34.86 -16.20 -18.25
C PRO A 381 -36.37 -16.36 -18.07
N ASP A 382 -37.18 -15.38 -18.49
CA ASP A 382 -38.64 -15.40 -18.38
C ASP A 382 -39.33 -16.09 -19.56
N GLY A 383 -40.51 -16.66 -19.29
CA GLY A 383 -41.37 -17.25 -20.31
C GLY A 383 -41.93 -16.22 -21.30
N VAL A 384 -42.22 -16.68 -22.53
CA VAL A 384 -42.67 -15.83 -23.66
C VAL A 384 -43.87 -14.93 -23.30
N ALA A 385 -44.80 -15.40 -22.48
CA ALA A 385 -45.97 -14.62 -22.07
C ALA A 385 -45.61 -13.39 -21.23
N SER A 386 -44.70 -13.55 -20.27
CA SER A 386 -44.20 -12.47 -19.41
C SER A 386 -43.40 -11.44 -20.21
N VAL A 387 -42.52 -11.90 -21.11
CA VAL A 387 -41.73 -11.02 -21.98
C VAL A 387 -42.63 -10.21 -22.91
N ARG A 388 -43.67 -10.82 -23.49
CA ARG A 388 -44.65 -10.09 -24.32
C ARG A 388 -45.44 -9.05 -23.53
N ALA A 389 -45.82 -9.36 -22.29
CA ALA A 389 -46.51 -8.41 -21.42
C ALA A 389 -45.59 -7.22 -21.08
N ALA A 390 -44.33 -7.49 -20.76
CA ALA A 390 -43.34 -6.46 -20.43
C ALA A 390 -43.00 -5.57 -21.65
N LEU A 391 -42.86 -6.15 -22.85
CA LEU A 391 -42.73 -5.39 -24.10
C LEU A 391 -43.91 -4.43 -24.32
N GLY A 392 -45.14 -4.90 -24.06
CA GLY A 392 -46.34 -4.06 -24.18
C GLY A 392 -46.39 -2.93 -23.15
N ALA A 393 -45.80 -3.11 -21.97
CA ALA A 393 -45.77 -2.10 -20.91
C ALA A 393 -44.64 -1.07 -21.10
N ALA A 394 -43.44 -1.52 -21.49
CA ALA A 394 -42.24 -0.69 -21.58
C ALA A 394 -42.23 0.24 -22.82
N PHE A 395 -42.83 -0.19 -23.92
CA PHE A 395 -42.78 0.54 -25.20
C PHE A 395 -44.08 1.30 -25.53
N ARG A 396 -44.84 1.68 -24.51
CA ARG A 396 -45.94 2.66 -24.63
C ARG A 396 -45.33 4.07 -24.61
N PRO A 397 -45.63 4.98 -25.55
CA PRO A 397 -44.87 6.21 -25.71
C PRO A 397 -45.21 7.24 -24.62
N PRO A 398 -44.21 7.83 -23.93
CA PRO A 398 -44.39 9.05 -23.14
C PRO A 398 -43.48 10.20 -23.61
N ALA A 399 -43.90 11.42 -23.30
CA ALA A 399 -43.22 12.68 -23.61
C ALA A 399 -41.95 12.91 -22.76
N ALA A 400 -40.99 13.63 -23.36
CA ALA A 400 -39.62 13.80 -22.88
C ALA A 400 -39.44 14.79 -21.70
N ALA A 401 -38.45 14.50 -20.85
CA ALA A 401 -37.79 15.44 -19.93
C ALA A 401 -36.26 15.15 -19.90
N PRO A 402 -35.41 16.14 -19.55
CA PRO A 402 -33.99 16.13 -19.90
C PRO A 402 -33.06 15.57 -18.81
N ALA A 403 -31.85 15.22 -19.25
CA ALA A 403 -30.79 14.56 -18.50
C ALA A 403 -29.94 15.53 -17.64
N GLU A 404 -29.53 15.06 -16.45
CA GLU A 404 -28.49 15.68 -15.61
C GLU A 404 -27.22 14.82 -15.59
N SER A 405 -26.06 15.48 -15.74
CA SER A 405 -24.74 14.87 -15.88
C SER A 405 -24.07 14.58 -14.54
N ALA A 406 -23.56 13.36 -14.36
CA ALA A 406 -22.72 12.97 -13.23
C ALA A 406 -21.25 13.43 -13.37
N PRO A 407 -20.54 13.70 -12.26
CA PRO A 407 -19.16 14.19 -12.28
C PRO A 407 -18.15 13.08 -12.65
N ARG A 408 -17.13 13.45 -13.44
CA ARG A 408 -16.03 12.58 -13.85
C ARG A 408 -15.08 12.26 -12.68
N PRO A 409 -14.61 11.01 -12.53
CA PRO A 409 -13.59 10.67 -11.54
C PRO A 409 -12.23 11.27 -11.90
N ALA A 410 -11.48 11.70 -10.89
CA ALA A 410 -10.12 12.20 -11.02
C ALA A 410 -9.19 11.08 -11.52
N ARG A 411 -8.37 11.40 -12.54
CA ARG A 411 -7.37 10.46 -13.06
C ARG A 411 -6.28 10.19 -12.01
N PRO A 412 -5.88 8.93 -11.78
CA PRO A 412 -4.71 8.64 -10.97
C PRO A 412 -3.45 9.21 -11.64
N ARG A 413 -2.60 9.86 -10.84
CA ARG A 413 -1.28 10.32 -11.28
C ARG A 413 -0.33 9.12 -11.39
N PRO A 414 0.60 9.09 -12.36
CA PRO A 414 1.55 8.00 -12.51
C PRO A 414 2.45 7.89 -11.27
N ALA A 415 2.75 6.66 -10.86
CA ALA A 415 3.72 6.36 -9.81
C ALA A 415 5.12 6.85 -10.23
N VAL A 416 5.86 7.42 -9.29
CA VAL A 416 7.25 7.86 -9.52
C VAL A 416 8.17 6.65 -9.41
N ASP A 417 9.03 6.42 -10.41
CA ASP A 417 10.06 5.37 -10.34
C ASP A 417 11.10 5.71 -9.23
N PRO A 418 11.31 4.83 -8.23
CA PRO A 418 12.29 5.04 -7.18
C PRO A 418 13.72 5.26 -7.68
N VAL A 419 14.14 4.60 -8.76
CA VAL A 419 15.49 4.72 -9.30
C VAL A 419 15.69 6.08 -9.96
N ASP A 420 14.71 6.54 -10.74
CA ASP A 420 14.73 7.88 -11.33
C ASP A 420 14.73 8.97 -10.27
N LEU A 421 13.91 8.81 -9.22
CA LEU A 421 13.90 9.75 -8.11
C LEU A 421 15.23 9.75 -7.35
N ALA A 422 15.82 8.58 -7.09
CA ALA A 422 17.13 8.49 -6.47
C ALA A 422 18.20 9.22 -7.29
N HIS A 423 18.26 8.99 -8.61
CA HIS A 423 19.16 9.75 -9.48
C HIS A 423 18.94 11.26 -9.39
N ARG A 424 17.69 11.73 -9.37
CA ARG A 424 17.38 13.16 -9.22
C ARG A 424 17.81 13.74 -7.88
N LEU A 425 17.73 12.96 -6.80
CA LEU A 425 18.10 13.37 -5.45
C LEU A 425 19.61 13.26 -5.20
N SER A 426 20.30 12.33 -5.85
CA SER A 426 21.75 12.10 -5.75
C SER A 426 22.57 13.03 -6.64
N VAL A 427 22.00 13.56 -7.72
CA VAL A 427 22.65 14.61 -8.50
C VAL A 427 22.60 15.89 -7.65
N PRO A 428 23.74 16.53 -7.35
CA PRO A 428 23.72 17.85 -6.73
C PRO A 428 22.88 18.74 -7.63
N LEU A 429 21.77 19.27 -7.12
CA LEU A 429 20.95 20.24 -7.82
C LEU A 429 21.81 21.47 -8.13
N GLN A 430 22.53 21.46 -9.25
CA GLN A 430 22.93 22.70 -9.88
C GLN A 430 21.64 23.37 -10.35
N ARG A 431 21.31 24.47 -9.65
CA ARG A 431 20.15 25.38 -9.80
C ARG A 431 18.96 25.10 -8.89
N ASN A 432 19.20 25.12 -7.58
CA ASN A 432 18.42 26.02 -6.74
C ASN A 432 19.20 27.34 -6.65
N ALA A 433 18.54 28.48 -6.82
CA ALA A 433 19.13 29.76 -6.46
C ALA A 433 19.76 29.62 -5.07
N SER A 434 21.01 30.05 -4.89
CA SER A 434 21.72 29.87 -3.62
C SER A 434 20.85 30.40 -2.47
N ALA A 435 21.00 29.88 -1.25
CA ALA A 435 20.22 30.37 -0.10
C ALA A 435 20.26 31.92 -0.03
N LEU A 436 21.41 32.49 -0.37
CA LEU A 436 21.63 33.91 -0.59
C LEU A 436 20.73 34.55 -1.67
N GLU A 437 20.62 33.98 -2.86
CA GLU A 437 19.75 34.49 -3.93
C GLU A 437 18.27 34.44 -3.53
N GLN A 438 17.85 33.36 -2.86
CA GLN A 438 16.48 33.22 -2.37
C GLN A 438 16.17 34.23 -1.25
N ILE A 439 17.10 34.43 -0.32
CA ILE A 439 16.98 35.42 0.75
C ILE A 439 16.99 36.83 0.15
N ARG A 440 17.87 37.14 -0.81
CA ARG A 440 17.90 38.45 -1.49
C ARG A 440 16.58 38.76 -2.21
N HIS A 441 15.98 37.76 -2.85
CA HIS A 441 14.69 37.92 -3.53
C HIS A 441 13.52 38.10 -2.53
N ARG A 442 13.53 37.38 -1.41
CA ARG A 442 12.39 37.31 -0.46
C ARG A 442 12.55 38.14 0.81
N ALA A 443 13.67 38.84 0.96
CA ALA A 443 13.93 39.80 2.03
C ALA A 443 14.71 41.01 1.46
N PRO A 444 14.16 41.75 0.48
CA PRO A 444 14.84 42.88 -0.16
C PRO A 444 15.18 44.02 0.82
N GLN A 445 14.54 44.05 2.00
CA GLN A 445 14.83 45.01 3.07
C GLN A 445 16.17 44.77 3.78
N LEU A 446 16.76 43.57 3.64
CA LEU A 446 18.05 43.25 4.27
C LEU A 446 19.21 43.76 3.42
N ARG A 447 20.23 44.32 4.08
CA ARG A 447 21.48 44.69 3.39
C ARG A 447 22.18 43.42 2.86
N PRO A 448 22.97 43.51 1.77
CA PRO A 448 23.63 42.35 1.16
C PRO A 448 24.48 41.52 2.14
N GLU A 449 25.17 42.20 3.06
CA GLU A 449 25.94 41.63 4.16
C GLU A 449 25.08 40.88 5.20
N GLN A 450 23.86 41.34 5.45
CA GLN A 450 22.91 40.70 6.36
C GLN A 450 22.23 39.49 5.71
N ALA A 451 21.92 39.60 4.42
CA ALA A 451 21.43 38.47 3.63
C ALA A 451 22.50 37.36 3.53
N GLN A 452 23.78 37.72 3.37
CA GLN A 452 24.90 36.79 3.41
C GLN A 452 25.00 36.10 4.77
N LEU A 453 24.98 36.87 5.86
CA LEU A 453 25.07 36.30 7.20
C LEU A 453 23.90 35.35 7.53
N LEU A 454 22.70 35.65 7.01
CA LEU A 454 21.53 34.79 7.15
C LEU A 454 21.66 33.51 6.30
N ALA A 455 22.18 33.62 5.07
CA ALA A 455 22.46 32.48 4.21
C ALA A 455 23.53 31.57 4.84
N ASP A 456 24.62 32.14 5.34
CA ASP A 456 25.68 31.41 6.03
C ASP A 456 25.14 30.67 7.26
N ALA A 457 24.20 31.28 8.00
CA ALA A 457 23.54 30.65 9.14
C ALA A 457 22.59 29.52 8.75
N VAL A 458 21.93 29.63 7.59
CA VAL A 458 21.12 28.54 7.02
C VAL A 458 21.99 27.38 6.53
N GLU A 459 23.13 27.69 5.93
CA GLU A 459 24.06 26.67 5.41
C GLU A 459 24.84 25.95 6.51
N HIS A 460 25.25 26.66 7.56
CA HIS A 460 26.15 26.14 8.59
C HIS A 460 25.49 25.98 9.96
N GLY A 461 24.20 26.29 10.09
CA GLY A 461 23.44 26.19 11.35
C GLY A 461 23.90 27.15 12.46
N THR A 462 24.71 28.16 12.15
CA THR A 462 25.33 29.03 13.15
C THR A 462 24.32 29.95 13.84
N PRO A 463 24.50 30.25 15.14
CA PRO A 463 23.60 31.15 15.86
C PRO A 463 23.74 32.58 15.33
N ILE A 464 22.60 33.21 15.08
CA ILE A 464 22.53 34.60 14.61
C ILE A 464 21.50 35.39 15.40
N TRP A 465 21.78 36.68 15.57
CA TRP A 465 20.84 37.63 16.12
C TRP A 465 19.97 38.19 14.99
N ILE A 466 18.65 38.23 15.22
CA ILE A 466 17.68 38.83 14.32
C ILE A 466 16.83 39.87 15.04
N ARG A 467 16.48 40.93 14.32
CA ARG A 467 15.38 41.83 14.68
C ARG A 467 14.16 41.46 13.82
N TYR A 468 13.09 41.03 14.47
CA TYR A 468 11.90 40.49 13.83
C TYR A 468 10.66 41.31 14.21
N VAL A 469 9.84 41.67 13.22
CA VAL A 469 8.58 42.39 13.41
C VAL A 469 7.42 41.41 13.30
N ASP A 470 6.62 41.26 14.36
CA ASP A 470 5.48 40.33 14.35
C ASP A 470 4.28 40.87 13.55
N ALA A 471 3.18 40.09 13.49
CA ALA A 471 1.96 40.50 12.78
C ALA A 471 1.28 41.74 13.36
N ASN A 472 1.60 42.12 14.61
CA ASN A 472 1.07 43.30 15.30
C ASN A 472 2.00 44.51 15.17
N GLY A 473 3.06 44.41 14.35
CA GLY A 473 4.03 45.49 14.16
C GLY A 473 5.03 45.65 15.30
N ARG A 474 5.05 44.76 16.30
CA ARG A 474 6.00 44.83 17.42
C ARG A 474 7.33 44.23 17.01
N ALA A 475 8.40 45.03 17.09
CA ALA A 475 9.76 44.57 16.89
C ALA A 475 10.25 43.82 18.14
N SER A 476 10.86 42.66 17.93
CA SER A 476 11.52 41.87 18.97
C SER A 476 12.91 41.43 18.50
N GLU A 477 13.84 41.34 19.44
CA GLU A 477 15.22 40.93 19.20
C GLU A 477 15.42 39.52 19.74
N ARG A 478 16.00 38.63 18.93
CA ARG A 478 16.08 37.20 19.24
C ARG A 478 17.37 36.61 18.68
N VAL A 479 17.94 35.65 19.40
CA VAL A 479 18.98 34.78 18.86
C VAL A 479 18.30 33.49 18.39
N ILE A 480 18.52 33.15 17.12
CA ILE A 480 18.03 31.94 16.48
C ILE A 480 19.21 31.09 16.02
N GLU A 481 19.02 29.77 15.98
CA GLU A 481 20.06 28.79 15.66
C GLU A 481 19.44 27.61 14.91
N ASN A 482 20.26 26.90 14.13
CA ASN A 482 19.81 25.85 13.20
C ASN A 482 18.70 26.34 12.25
N ALA A 483 18.94 27.47 11.59
CA ALA A 483 17.98 28.06 10.67
C ALA A 483 17.84 27.21 9.40
N GLU A 484 16.62 26.86 9.01
CA GLU A 484 16.32 26.17 7.76
C GLU A 484 15.39 27.04 6.89
N LEU A 485 15.75 27.21 5.61
CA LEU A 485 14.97 27.99 4.67
C LEU A 485 13.87 27.13 4.04
N ALA A 486 12.61 27.40 4.41
CA ALA A 486 11.42 26.75 3.85
C ALA A 486 10.56 27.77 3.08
N GLY A 487 10.86 27.95 1.79
CA GLY A 487 10.13 28.89 0.94
C GLY A 487 10.32 30.36 1.38
N SER A 488 9.27 30.97 1.94
CA SER A 488 9.28 32.37 2.43
C SER A 488 9.50 32.51 3.94
N VAL A 489 9.72 31.40 4.64
CA VAL A 489 9.96 31.39 6.09
C VAL A 489 11.29 30.74 6.41
N ILE A 490 11.86 31.15 7.54
CA ILE A 490 12.97 30.45 8.20
C ILE A 490 12.40 29.74 9.42
N GLU A 491 12.58 28.44 9.48
CA GLU A 491 12.32 27.65 10.67
C GLU A 491 13.61 27.60 11.48
N ALA A 492 13.57 28.02 12.76
CA ALA A 492 14.76 28.04 13.60
C ALA A 492 14.42 27.88 15.08
N TRP A 493 15.36 27.33 15.84
CA TRP A 493 15.24 27.25 17.29
C TRP A 493 15.45 28.65 17.90
N CYS A 494 14.46 29.14 18.64
CA CYS A 494 14.47 30.49 19.20
C CYS A 494 14.88 30.48 20.68
N ARG A 495 16.09 30.96 21.02
CA ARG A 495 16.60 30.96 22.41
C ARG A 495 15.68 31.67 23.41
N LEU A 496 15.01 32.74 22.99
CA LEU A 496 14.09 33.50 23.84
C LEU A 496 12.84 32.69 24.25
N ARG A 497 12.41 31.74 23.42
CA ARG A 497 11.19 30.94 23.63
C ARG A 497 11.48 29.47 23.96
N ARG A 498 12.73 29.02 23.73
CA ARG A 498 13.18 27.64 23.90
C ARG A 498 12.31 26.64 23.13
N ASP A 499 12.02 26.99 21.88
CA ASP A 499 11.08 26.29 21.01
C ASP A 499 11.37 26.60 19.54
N ASP A 500 10.97 25.71 18.63
CA ASP A 500 11.09 25.89 17.18
C ASP A 500 10.04 26.90 16.69
N ARG A 501 10.48 27.87 15.88
CA ARG A 501 9.60 28.92 15.37
C ARG A 501 9.87 29.23 13.90
N ALA A 502 8.78 29.49 13.18
CA ALA A 502 8.81 30.00 11.83
C ALA A 502 8.86 31.54 11.83
N PHE A 503 9.83 32.10 11.11
CA PHE A 503 10.06 33.52 10.92
C PHE A 503 9.89 33.87 9.44
N THR A 504 8.91 34.70 9.09
CA THR A 504 8.74 35.14 7.70
C THR A 504 9.91 36.04 7.27
N LEU A 505 10.55 35.74 6.13
CA LEU A 505 11.74 36.46 5.65
C LEU A 505 11.52 37.97 5.50
N ASN A 506 10.39 38.38 4.94
CA ASN A 506 9.99 39.81 4.81
C ASN A 506 9.80 40.53 6.15
N LYS A 507 9.71 39.80 7.26
CA LYS A 507 9.53 40.35 8.61
C LYS A 507 10.82 40.41 9.43
N ILE A 508 11.92 39.86 8.89
CA ILE A 508 13.26 40.01 9.46
C ILE A 508 13.83 41.33 8.94
N VAL A 509 14.03 42.30 9.83
CA VAL A 509 14.45 43.65 9.45
C VAL A 509 15.92 43.93 9.71
N ALA A 510 16.59 43.10 10.52
CA ALA A 510 18.04 43.13 10.68
C ALA A 510 18.58 41.76 11.09
N VAL A 511 19.81 41.48 10.66
CA VAL A 511 20.59 40.28 11.03
C VAL A 511 21.99 40.73 11.46
N ALA A 512 22.53 40.12 12.51
CA ALA A 512 23.89 40.35 13.01
C ALA A 512 24.42 39.09 13.72
N ARG A 513 25.73 39.04 13.97
CA ARG A 513 26.30 37.98 14.83
C ARG A 513 25.83 38.20 16.27
N PRO A 514 25.59 37.14 17.06
CA PRO A 514 25.22 37.28 18.46
C PRO A 514 26.32 38.02 19.21
N ARG A 515 25.95 38.99 20.05
CA ARG A 515 26.89 39.53 21.03
C ARG A 515 27.01 38.51 22.16
N HIS A 516 28.24 38.21 22.56
CA HIS A 516 28.54 37.31 23.68
C HIS A 516 27.91 37.80 24.98
#